data_AF-A0A9E5MXH6-F1
#
_entry.id   AF-A0A9E5MXH6-F1
#
_cell.length_a   1.000
_cell.length_b   1.000
_cell.length_c   1.000
_cell.angle_alpha   90.00
_cell.angle_beta   90.00
_cell.angle_gamma   90.00
#
_symmetry.space_group_name_H-M   'P 1'
#
loop_
_entity.id
_entity.type
_entity.pdbx_description
1 polymer ?
#
loop_
_entity_poly.entity_id
_entity_poly.type
_entity_poly.pdbx_seq_one_letter_code
_entity_poly.pdbx_strand_id
1 'polypeptide(L)'
;MDKIKPYLQMLKQHHFWLLAGICVVVMLYCWNTATQEIEQQFSANKVKVEGEFGKIQKLNSREQFPNPKWQEAAVQKDKEVVQQIEAASQRIVKRQQPSLEWPAETFSEAFIEVASKESPATWPDLAIAEFKRAMPDEVKRLRKIIDAADTIDDPGVQWNKEDYEYIQSAFTFRIEPARQTVIKMRKVFWVLESLAKIVAVTNEGVEDRFNLPIHNLELMGVGPERASVDAGEWAVSGLEGKADLGQEPEVSGYDIWPVRLRVRMDLKYLNRLLTACANSELSLDVTGVRFEHLNRSVEVEVEEPPSRRFNVGGGFRGFGGAGPPVQPRVAEAEKEEPKPSVPSRGTLVEIVGFVYIADEQLLKDELAKPAPPVKEATPVKASAPAQPAEPAKAAAFQRPDRPQTTKTFRRPELASRPENRLRCEQSS
;
A
#
# COMPACT_ATOMS: atom_id res chain seq x y z
N MET A 1 -19.25 -45.61 -71.88
CA MET A 1 -19.67 -44.80 -70.71
C MET A 1 -21.18 -44.83 -70.45
N ASP A 2 -22.00 -45.41 -71.34
CA ASP A 2 -23.48 -45.39 -71.18
C ASP A 2 -24.06 -46.32 -70.11
N LYS A 3 -23.29 -47.29 -69.59
CA LYS A 3 -23.76 -48.17 -68.51
C LYS A 3 -23.88 -47.49 -67.15
N ILE A 4 -23.30 -46.30 -66.96
CA ILE A 4 -23.30 -45.58 -65.67
C ILE A 4 -24.50 -44.61 -65.57
N LYS A 5 -25.05 -44.16 -66.70
CA LYS A 5 -26.20 -43.23 -66.76
C LYS A 5 -27.43 -43.69 -65.96
N PRO A 6 -27.91 -44.96 -66.05
CA PRO A 6 -29.08 -45.37 -65.28
C PRO A 6 -28.81 -45.36 -63.76
N TYR A 7 -27.60 -45.72 -63.33
CA TYR A 7 -27.22 -45.66 -61.91
C TYR A 7 -27.14 -44.23 -61.40
N LEU A 8 -26.62 -43.28 -62.19
CA LEU A 8 -26.59 -41.86 -61.85
C LEU A 8 -28.00 -41.25 -61.73
N GLN A 9 -28.94 -41.67 -62.57
CA GLN A 9 -30.31 -41.18 -62.54
C GLN A 9 -31.08 -41.73 -61.33
N MET A 10 -30.83 -42.98 -60.96
CA MET A 10 -31.36 -43.58 -59.72
C MET A 10 -30.75 -42.92 -58.47
N LEU A 11 -29.44 -42.64 -58.50
CA LEU A 11 -28.74 -41.92 -57.45
C LEU A 11 -29.30 -40.50 -57.28
N LYS A 12 -29.70 -39.83 -58.37
CA LYS A 12 -30.31 -38.49 -58.33
C LYS A 12 -31.69 -38.50 -57.68
N GLN A 13 -32.50 -39.54 -57.90
CA GLN A 13 -33.83 -39.67 -57.28
C GLN A 13 -33.74 -40.01 -55.78
N HIS A 14 -32.77 -40.84 -55.38
CA HIS A 14 -32.61 -41.27 -53.99
C HIS A 14 -31.49 -40.55 -53.23
N HIS A 15 -30.88 -39.53 -53.83
CA HIS A 15 -29.73 -38.79 -53.26
C HIS A 15 -30.01 -38.31 -51.84
N PHE A 16 -31.26 -37.91 -51.56
CA PHE A 16 -31.64 -37.32 -50.28
C PHE A 16 -31.62 -38.38 -49.18
N TRP A 17 -32.22 -39.53 -49.45
CA TRP A 17 -32.25 -40.67 -48.51
C TRP A 17 -30.88 -41.28 -48.30
N LEU A 18 -30.07 -41.35 -49.36
CA LEU A 18 -28.71 -41.89 -49.28
C LEU A 18 -27.81 -40.95 -48.45
N LEU A 19 -27.93 -39.64 -48.65
CA LEU A 19 -27.19 -38.63 -47.89
C LEU A 19 -27.67 -38.56 -46.43
N ALA A 20 -28.99 -38.68 -46.18
CA ALA A 20 -29.53 -38.80 -44.83
C ALA A 20 -29.01 -40.05 -44.11
N GLY A 21 -28.97 -41.20 -44.79
CA GLY A 21 -28.39 -42.43 -44.25
C GLY A 21 -26.90 -42.29 -43.92
N ILE A 22 -26.12 -41.68 -44.80
CA ILE A 22 -24.70 -41.39 -44.56
C ILE A 22 -24.53 -40.45 -43.35
N CYS A 23 -25.34 -39.39 -43.24
CA CYS A 23 -25.32 -38.50 -42.09
C CYS A 23 -25.54 -39.23 -40.77
N VAL A 24 -26.50 -40.16 -40.71
CA VAL A 24 -26.76 -40.96 -39.50
C VAL A 24 -25.57 -41.85 -39.16
N VAL A 25 -24.96 -42.51 -40.16
CA VAL A 25 -23.78 -43.37 -39.94
C VAL A 25 -22.58 -42.57 -39.46
N VAL A 26 -22.30 -41.42 -40.07
CA VAL A 26 -21.21 -40.52 -39.65
C VAL A 26 -21.47 -39.98 -38.25
N MET A 27 -22.70 -39.58 -37.93
CA MET A 27 -23.05 -39.09 -36.60
C MET A 27 -22.89 -40.17 -35.52
N LEU A 28 -23.31 -41.41 -35.78
CA LEU A 28 -23.11 -42.54 -34.88
C LEU A 28 -21.63 -42.89 -34.70
N TYR A 29 -20.84 -42.82 -35.78
CA TYR A 29 -19.40 -43.04 -35.72
C TYR A 29 -18.72 -41.96 -34.85
N CYS A 30 -18.98 -40.68 -35.12
CA CYS A 30 -18.44 -39.56 -34.33
C CYS A 30 -18.89 -39.62 -32.86
N TRP A 31 -20.14 -40.00 -32.59
CA TRP A 31 -20.65 -40.17 -31.24
C TRP A 31 -19.89 -41.27 -30.48
N ASN A 32 -19.71 -42.43 -31.09
CA ASN A 32 -19.00 -43.54 -30.46
C ASN A 32 -17.52 -43.21 -30.22
N THR A 33 -16.84 -42.54 -31.16
CA THR A 33 -15.43 -42.15 -30.97
C THR A 33 -15.29 -41.08 -29.88
N ALA A 34 -16.19 -40.09 -29.85
CA ALA A 34 -16.15 -39.03 -28.84
C ALA A 34 -16.46 -39.58 -27.43
N THR A 35 -17.41 -40.50 -27.31
CA THR A 35 -17.78 -41.12 -26.03
C THR A 35 -16.63 -41.98 -25.49
N GLN A 36 -15.98 -42.76 -26.36
CA GLN A 36 -14.82 -43.58 -25.98
C GLN A 36 -13.63 -42.73 -25.52
N GLU A 37 -13.33 -41.62 -26.20
CA GLU A 37 -12.22 -40.74 -25.82
C GLU A 37 -12.48 -40.07 -24.46
N ILE A 38 -13.71 -39.59 -24.22
CA ILE A 38 -14.10 -38.99 -22.94
C ILE A 38 -14.04 -40.04 -21.82
N GLU A 39 -14.49 -41.26 -22.05
CA GLU A 39 -14.44 -42.34 -21.05
C GLU A 39 -13.01 -42.77 -20.73
N GLN A 40 -12.12 -42.81 -21.74
CA GLN A 40 -10.69 -43.06 -21.54
C GLN A 40 -10.02 -41.94 -20.74
N GLN A 41 -10.30 -40.66 -21.06
CA GLN A 41 -9.76 -39.53 -20.30
C GLN A 41 -10.29 -39.50 -18.87
N PHE A 42 -11.59 -39.76 -18.68
CA PHE A 42 -12.21 -39.81 -17.37
C PHE A 42 -11.62 -40.93 -16.51
N SER A 43 -11.51 -42.15 -17.05
CA SER A 43 -10.91 -43.28 -16.32
C SER A 43 -9.42 -43.07 -16.02
N ALA A 44 -8.65 -42.49 -16.96
CA ALA A 44 -7.26 -42.14 -16.74
C ALA A 44 -7.10 -41.08 -15.63
N ASN A 45 -7.92 -40.02 -15.67
CA ASN A 45 -7.92 -38.98 -14.63
C ASN A 45 -8.38 -39.53 -13.29
N LYS A 46 -9.40 -40.39 -13.27
CA LYS A 46 -9.88 -41.06 -12.06
C LYS A 46 -8.78 -41.90 -11.42
N VAL A 47 -8.08 -42.73 -12.19
CA VAL A 47 -6.94 -43.53 -11.69
C VAL A 47 -5.80 -42.62 -11.19
N LYS A 48 -5.54 -41.50 -11.86
CA LYS A 48 -4.52 -40.53 -11.43
C LYS A 48 -4.91 -39.90 -10.08
N VAL A 49 -6.15 -39.44 -9.94
CA VAL A 49 -6.68 -38.85 -8.72
C VAL A 49 -6.71 -39.87 -7.57
N GLU A 50 -7.24 -41.07 -7.81
CA GLU A 50 -7.22 -42.18 -6.83
C GLU A 50 -5.79 -42.58 -6.47
N GLY A 51 -4.85 -42.51 -7.41
CA GLY A 51 -3.42 -42.72 -7.18
C GLY A 51 -2.81 -41.67 -6.24
N GLU A 52 -3.12 -40.38 -6.44
CA GLU A 52 -2.68 -39.30 -5.54
C GLU A 52 -3.34 -39.41 -4.15
N PHE A 53 -4.63 -39.69 -4.08
CA PHE A 53 -5.31 -39.97 -2.80
C PHE A 53 -4.72 -41.19 -2.10
N GLY A 54 -4.36 -42.24 -2.83
CA GLY A 54 -3.67 -43.40 -2.28
C GLY A 54 -2.29 -43.07 -1.73
N LYS A 55 -1.56 -42.11 -2.32
CA LYS A 55 -0.30 -41.60 -1.76
C LYS A 55 -0.56 -40.84 -0.45
N ILE A 56 -1.56 -39.96 -0.41
CA ILE A 56 -1.95 -39.22 0.80
C ILE A 56 -2.40 -40.18 1.91
N GLN A 57 -3.21 -41.19 1.58
CA GLN A 57 -3.66 -42.19 2.55
C GLN A 57 -2.48 -43.02 3.08
N LYS A 58 -1.51 -43.39 2.23
CA LYS A 58 -0.27 -44.04 2.67
C LYS A 58 0.60 -43.16 3.56
N LEU A 59 0.56 -41.84 3.38
CA LEU A 59 1.22 -40.88 4.28
C LEU A 59 0.48 -40.78 5.62
N ASN A 60 -0.84 -40.67 5.61
CA ASN A 60 -1.69 -40.64 6.82
C ASN A 60 -1.69 -41.96 7.62
N SER A 61 -1.42 -43.09 6.97
CA SER A 61 -1.37 -44.40 7.62
C SER A 61 -0.02 -44.70 8.28
N ARG A 62 0.97 -43.83 8.13
CA ARG A 62 2.20 -43.93 8.93
C ARG A 62 1.86 -43.43 10.34
N GLU A 63 1.95 -44.28 11.35
CA GLU A 63 1.76 -43.90 12.77
C GLU A 63 2.70 -42.78 13.24
N GLN A 64 3.75 -42.47 12.47
CA GLN A 64 4.65 -41.33 12.69
C GLN A 64 4.16 -40.06 11.98
N PHE A 65 3.14 -39.43 12.57
CA PHE A 65 2.89 -37.98 12.48
C PHE A 65 4.12 -37.20 13.01
N PRO A 66 4.27 -35.90 12.69
CA PRO A 66 5.52 -35.26 12.28
C PRO A 66 6.77 -35.90 12.89
N ASN A 67 7.64 -36.43 12.02
CA ASN A 67 8.94 -36.96 12.40
C ASN A 67 9.54 -36.03 13.48
N PRO A 68 9.93 -36.51 14.67
CA PRO A 68 10.50 -35.64 15.72
C PRO A 68 11.63 -34.76 15.17
N LYS A 69 12.38 -35.25 14.17
CA LYS A 69 13.37 -34.44 13.43
C LYS A 69 12.80 -33.22 12.72
N TRP A 70 11.59 -33.30 12.16
CA TRP A 70 10.90 -32.16 11.56
C TRP A 70 10.43 -31.17 12.61
N GLN A 71 9.89 -31.64 13.75
CA GLN A 71 9.47 -30.74 14.84
C GLN A 71 10.69 -30.00 15.41
N GLU A 72 11.79 -30.71 15.64
CA GLU A 72 13.07 -30.11 16.06
C GLU A 72 13.58 -29.10 15.03
N ALA A 73 13.52 -29.44 13.73
CA ALA A 73 13.93 -28.53 12.65
C ALA A 73 13.02 -27.29 12.53
N ALA A 74 11.71 -27.45 12.71
CA ALA A 74 10.74 -26.36 12.69
C ALA A 74 10.99 -25.40 13.87
N VAL A 75 11.12 -25.93 15.09
CA VAL A 75 11.47 -25.13 16.28
C VAL A 75 12.81 -24.42 16.10
N GLN A 76 13.79 -25.06 15.46
CA GLN A 76 15.07 -24.43 15.16
C GLN A 76 14.94 -23.29 14.14
N LYS A 77 14.11 -23.47 13.10
CA LYS A 77 13.82 -22.43 12.11
C LYS A 77 13.03 -21.27 12.71
N ASP A 78 12.08 -21.54 13.59
CA ASP A 78 11.33 -20.50 14.29
C ASP A 78 12.28 -19.65 15.15
N LYS A 79 13.21 -20.28 15.88
CA LYS A 79 14.25 -19.56 16.64
C LYS A 79 15.15 -18.71 15.73
N GLU A 80 15.55 -19.22 14.57
CA GLU A 80 16.33 -18.44 13.59
C GLU A 80 15.55 -17.23 13.06
N VAL A 81 14.27 -17.41 12.74
CA VAL A 81 13.39 -16.33 12.27
C VAL A 81 13.18 -15.28 13.35
N VAL A 82 12.92 -15.68 14.59
CA VAL A 82 12.79 -14.75 15.74
C VAL A 82 14.08 -13.95 15.92
N GLN A 83 15.25 -14.59 15.87
CA GLN A 83 16.55 -13.90 15.96
C GLN A 83 16.77 -12.92 14.81
N GLN A 84 16.32 -13.25 13.60
CA GLN A 84 16.39 -12.34 12.45
C GLN A 84 15.46 -11.14 12.62
N ILE A 85 14.25 -11.35 13.14
CA ILE A 85 13.27 -10.29 13.43
C ILE A 85 13.82 -9.37 14.54
N GLU A 86 14.35 -9.93 15.63
CA GLU A 86 14.99 -9.16 16.71
C GLU A 86 16.17 -8.33 16.18
N ALA A 87 17.07 -8.96 15.40
CA ALA A 87 18.21 -8.26 14.81
C ALA A 87 17.78 -7.16 13.81
N ALA A 88 16.72 -7.39 13.04
CA ALA A 88 16.16 -6.37 12.13
C ALA A 88 15.52 -5.22 12.91
N SER A 89 14.77 -5.52 13.97
CA SER A 89 14.15 -4.54 14.86
C SER A 89 15.21 -3.65 15.51
N GLN A 90 16.28 -4.23 16.06
CA GLN A 90 17.39 -3.48 16.66
C GLN A 90 18.09 -2.56 15.66
N ARG A 91 18.23 -2.99 14.39
CA ARG A 91 18.77 -2.13 13.33
C ARG A 91 17.86 -0.94 13.03
N ILE A 92 16.55 -1.13 13.02
CA ILE A 92 15.57 -0.06 12.82
C ILE A 92 15.65 0.93 13.98
N VAL A 93 15.55 0.44 15.22
CA VAL A 93 15.66 1.24 16.46
C VAL A 93 16.94 2.08 16.45
N LYS A 94 18.09 1.45 16.19
CA LYS A 94 19.39 2.14 16.13
C LYS A 94 19.47 3.19 15.01
N ARG A 95 18.82 2.93 13.87
CA ARG A 95 18.74 3.87 12.74
C ARG A 95 17.83 5.06 13.04
N GLN A 96 16.77 4.85 13.80
CA GLN A 96 15.81 5.90 14.17
C GLN A 96 16.34 6.81 15.28
N GLN A 97 17.18 6.28 16.18
CA GLN A 97 17.67 6.99 17.37
C GLN A 97 18.16 8.43 17.10
N PRO A 98 18.97 8.74 16.07
CA PRO A 98 19.42 10.11 15.79
C PRO A 98 18.29 11.09 15.46
N SER A 99 17.19 10.62 14.86
CA SER A 99 16.00 11.43 14.57
C SER A 99 15.07 11.61 15.77
N LEU A 100 15.24 10.79 16.83
CA LEU A 100 14.43 10.86 18.05
C LEU A 100 15.08 11.72 19.14
N GLU A 101 16.28 12.26 18.90
CA GLU A 101 16.99 13.15 19.81
C GLU A 101 16.49 14.59 19.67
N TRP A 102 16.33 15.28 20.80
CA TRP A 102 15.94 16.69 20.82
C TRP A 102 17.16 17.58 20.56
N PRO A 103 17.02 18.65 19.76
CA PRO A 103 18.13 19.55 19.48
C PRO A 103 18.51 20.37 20.72
N ALA A 104 19.78 20.28 21.11
CA ALA A 104 20.37 21.02 22.23
C ALA A 104 20.38 22.55 22.04
N GLU A 105 20.14 23.02 20.81
CA GLU A 105 20.07 24.45 20.50
C GLU A 105 18.80 25.11 21.03
N THR A 106 17.69 24.37 21.09
CA THR A 106 16.36 24.93 21.40
C THR A 106 15.86 24.51 22.79
N PHE A 107 16.24 23.32 23.24
CA PHE A 107 15.84 22.76 24.52
C PHE A 107 16.97 22.84 25.55
N SER A 108 16.61 23.11 26.81
CA SER A 108 17.56 23.08 27.92
C SER A 108 18.12 21.67 28.15
N GLU A 109 19.34 21.58 28.69
CA GLU A 109 19.94 20.30 29.08
C GLU A 109 19.05 19.53 30.08
N ALA A 110 18.39 20.25 30.98
CA ALA A 110 17.45 19.67 31.94
C ALA A 110 16.24 19.02 31.25
N PHE A 111 15.68 19.67 30.21
CA PHE A 111 14.62 19.07 29.42
C PHE A 111 15.10 17.83 28.68
N ILE A 112 16.28 17.88 28.06
CA ILE A 112 16.84 16.75 27.29
C ILE A 112 17.10 15.56 28.21
N GLU A 113 17.61 15.80 29.41
CA GLU A 113 17.81 14.76 30.41
C GLU A 113 16.50 14.09 30.82
N VAL A 114 15.45 14.87 31.08
CA VAL A 114 14.12 14.33 31.41
C VAL A 114 13.52 13.60 30.21
N ALA A 115 13.56 14.20 29.02
CA ALA A 115 12.95 13.66 27.81
C ALA A 115 13.60 12.38 27.30
N SER A 116 14.89 12.17 27.59
CA SER A 116 15.62 10.95 27.24
C SER A 116 15.39 9.78 28.22
N LYS A 117 15.14 10.08 29.50
CA LYS A 117 14.91 9.06 30.54
C LYS A 117 13.45 8.66 30.65
N GLU A 118 12.56 9.63 30.57
CA GLU A 118 11.16 9.50 30.94
C GLU A 118 10.21 9.61 29.75
N SER A 119 9.12 8.84 29.81
CA SER A 119 8.03 8.99 28.86
C SER A 119 7.32 10.33 29.08
N PRO A 120 6.77 11.00 28.05
CA PRO A 120 6.07 12.27 28.26
C PRO A 120 4.83 12.18 29.13
N ALA A 121 4.34 10.96 29.42
CA ALA A 121 3.31 10.70 30.42
C ALA A 121 3.74 11.02 31.86
N THR A 122 5.05 11.00 32.16
CA THR A 122 5.60 11.27 33.49
C THR A 122 6.35 12.59 33.59
N TRP A 123 6.45 13.34 32.48
CA TRP A 123 7.17 14.62 32.49
C TRP A 123 6.61 15.60 33.53
N PRO A 124 7.51 16.31 34.26
CA PRO A 124 7.13 17.38 35.15
C PRO A 124 6.54 18.55 34.36
N ASP A 125 5.67 19.34 35.01
CA ASP A 125 4.98 20.45 34.36
C ASP A 125 5.96 21.49 33.76
N LEU A 126 7.15 21.66 34.38
CA LEU A 126 8.22 22.49 33.83
C LEU A 126 8.70 22.01 32.44
N ALA A 127 8.82 20.70 32.23
CA ALA A 127 9.22 20.15 30.94
C ALA A 127 8.10 20.31 29.89
N ILE A 128 6.84 20.18 30.30
CA ILE A 128 5.68 20.43 29.42
C ILE A 128 5.61 21.91 29.00
N ALA A 129 5.84 22.82 29.95
CA ALA A 129 5.91 24.25 29.69
C ALA A 129 7.06 24.62 28.75
N GLU A 130 8.23 23.99 28.92
CA GLU A 130 9.37 24.16 28.02
C GLU A 130 9.08 23.63 26.62
N PHE A 131 8.51 22.42 26.50
CA PHE A 131 8.06 21.86 25.22
C PHE A 131 7.13 22.84 24.50
N LYS A 132 6.08 23.31 25.18
CA LYS A 132 5.13 24.29 24.64
C LYS A 132 5.82 25.57 24.15
N ARG A 133 6.85 26.04 24.86
CA ARG A 133 7.60 27.26 24.50
C ARG A 133 8.52 27.04 23.29
N ALA A 134 9.19 25.90 23.22
CA ALA A 134 10.23 25.59 22.23
C ALA A 134 9.67 25.14 20.87
N MET A 135 8.55 24.41 20.85
CA MET A 135 8.01 23.81 19.62
C MET A 135 7.76 24.80 18.46
N PRO A 136 7.23 26.02 18.66
CA PRO A 136 7.08 26.98 17.57
C PRO A 136 8.40 27.37 16.90
N ASP A 137 9.51 27.39 17.63
CA ASP A 137 10.85 27.68 17.08
C ASP A 137 11.44 26.45 16.38
N GLU A 138 11.16 25.25 16.86
CA GLU A 138 11.47 24.00 16.16
C GLU A 138 10.75 23.88 14.81
N VAL A 139 9.47 24.28 14.72
CA VAL A 139 8.76 24.34 13.44
C VAL A 139 9.43 25.34 12.48
N LYS A 140 9.91 26.48 12.97
CA LYS A 140 10.69 27.41 12.14
C LYS A 140 12.02 26.80 11.70
N ARG A 141 12.65 25.94 12.51
CA ARG A 141 13.87 25.22 12.13
C ARG A 141 13.63 24.32 10.91
N LEU A 142 12.45 23.74 10.75
CA LEU A 142 12.11 22.96 9.54
C LEU A 142 12.30 23.76 8.24
N ARG A 143 11.96 25.06 8.25
CA ARG A 143 12.22 25.95 7.10
C ARG A 143 13.71 26.07 6.78
N LYS A 144 14.56 26.11 7.81
CA LYS A 144 16.02 26.14 7.63
C LYS A 144 16.55 24.82 7.06
N ILE A 145 16.01 23.68 7.51
CA ILE A 145 16.43 22.35 7.01
C ILE A 145 16.22 22.25 5.50
N ILE A 146 15.08 22.73 4.98
CA ILE A 146 14.77 22.65 3.55
C ILE A 146 15.30 23.81 2.72
N ASP A 147 16.07 24.75 3.30
CA ASP A 147 16.48 26.02 2.68
C ASP A 147 15.26 26.75 2.08
N ALA A 148 14.21 26.96 2.89
CA ALA A 148 12.97 27.57 2.43
C ALA A 148 13.15 29.05 2.09
N ALA A 149 12.69 29.44 0.91
CA ALA A 149 12.63 30.84 0.49
C ALA A 149 11.56 31.61 1.30
N ASP A 150 11.83 32.88 1.63
CA ASP A 150 10.87 33.78 2.29
C ASP A 150 9.95 34.48 1.28
N THR A 151 10.49 34.80 0.11
CA THR A 151 9.76 35.41 -1.01
C THR A 151 9.90 34.57 -2.28
N ILE A 152 9.13 34.91 -3.31
CA ILE A 152 9.18 34.22 -4.61
C ILE A 152 10.54 34.44 -5.31
N ASP A 153 11.19 35.57 -5.01
CA ASP A 153 12.47 35.98 -5.62
C ASP A 153 13.69 35.44 -4.85
N ASP A 154 13.50 34.90 -3.64
CA ASP A 154 14.59 34.35 -2.86
C ASP A 154 14.99 32.95 -3.37
N PRO A 155 16.29 32.65 -3.43
CA PRO A 155 16.75 31.30 -3.76
C PRO A 155 16.35 30.32 -2.66
N GLY A 156 15.72 29.19 -3.02
CA GLY A 156 15.33 28.17 -2.05
C GLY A 156 14.04 27.43 -2.42
N VAL A 157 13.56 26.60 -1.50
CA VAL A 157 12.28 25.91 -1.64
C VAL A 157 11.14 26.85 -1.27
N GLN A 158 10.22 27.10 -2.19
CA GLN A 158 9.00 27.84 -1.89
C GLN A 158 8.06 26.92 -1.08
N TRP A 159 7.81 27.23 0.19
CA TRP A 159 6.83 26.49 0.98
C TRP A 159 5.48 27.20 0.90
N ASN A 160 4.43 26.48 0.49
CA ASN A 160 3.07 26.96 0.58
C ASN A 160 2.79 27.54 1.98
N LYS A 161 2.44 28.83 2.00
CA LYS A 161 2.27 29.61 3.23
C LYS A 161 1.14 29.06 4.11
N GLU A 162 0.04 28.61 3.51
CA GLU A 162 -1.12 28.07 4.23
C GLU A 162 -0.77 26.73 4.90
N ASP A 163 -0.02 25.86 4.22
CA ASP A 163 0.49 24.61 4.78
C ASP A 163 1.41 24.86 5.98
N TYR A 164 2.37 25.78 5.82
CA TYR A 164 3.30 26.13 6.89
C TYR A 164 2.60 26.79 8.09
N GLU A 165 1.70 27.76 7.85
CA GLU A 165 0.92 28.41 8.91
C GLU A 165 0.04 27.41 9.66
N TYR A 166 -0.55 26.44 8.95
CA TYR A 166 -1.28 25.34 9.58
C TYR A 166 -0.37 24.54 10.52
N ILE A 167 0.80 24.09 10.03
CA ILE A 167 1.74 23.30 10.84
C ILE A 167 2.17 24.12 12.06
N GLN A 168 2.53 25.39 11.87
CA GLN A 168 2.92 26.28 12.95
C GLN A 168 1.79 26.45 14.00
N SER A 169 0.55 26.59 13.55
CA SER A 169 -0.61 26.72 14.45
C SER A 169 -0.86 25.44 15.26
N ALA A 170 -0.60 24.26 14.70
CA ALA A 170 -0.76 22.97 15.39
C ALA A 170 0.23 22.82 16.56
N PHE A 171 1.40 23.47 16.49
CA PHE A 171 2.41 23.51 17.56
C PHE A 171 2.34 24.77 18.42
N THR A 172 1.36 25.66 18.20
CA THR A 172 1.16 26.88 19.00
C THR A 172 0.04 26.66 20.02
N PHE A 173 0.41 26.20 21.21
CA PHE A 173 -0.56 25.89 22.27
C PHE A 173 -1.00 27.14 23.03
N ARG A 174 -2.30 27.48 23.00
CA ARG A 174 -2.84 28.58 23.82
C ARG A 174 -2.86 28.23 25.30
N ILE A 175 -3.39 27.05 25.61
CA ILE A 175 -3.41 26.46 26.96
C ILE A 175 -2.27 25.45 27.11
N GLU A 176 -2.04 24.97 28.33
CA GLU A 176 -1.09 23.89 28.54
C GLU A 176 -1.64 22.59 27.91
N PRO A 177 -0.91 21.92 27.00
CA PRO A 177 -1.40 20.71 26.36
C PRO A 177 -1.44 19.55 27.36
N ALA A 178 -2.45 18.70 27.23
CA ALA A 178 -2.48 17.44 27.99
C ALA A 178 -1.27 16.56 27.61
N ARG A 179 -0.75 15.78 28.56
CA ARG A 179 0.44 14.92 28.36
C ARG A 179 0.33 14.00 27.13
N GLN A 180 -0.85 13.40 26.89
CA GLN A 180 -1.09 12.60 25.68
C GLN A 180 -0.96 13.40 24.38
N THR A 181 -1.34 14.68 24.41
CA THR A 181 -1.15 15.59 23.26
C THR A 181 0.34 15.85 23.02
N VAL A 182 1.15 15.99 24.08
CA VAL A 182 2.61 16.15 23.97
C VAL A 182 3.24 14.90 23.35
N ILE A 183 2.87 13.69 23.79
CA ILE A 183 3.34 12.42 23.19
C ILE A 183 3.03 12.39 21.69
N LYS A 184 1.79 12.71 21.33
CA LYS A 184 1.32 12.73 19.94
C LYS A 184 2.09 13.75 19.10
N MET A 185 2.19 14.99 19.58
CA MET A 185 2.84 16.08 18.85
C MET A 185 4.35 15.88 18.71
N ARG A 186 5.01 15.25 19.69
CA ARG A 186 6.40 14.82 19.58
C ARG A 186 6.60 13.90 18.38
N LYS A 187 5.79 12.84 18.28
CA LYS A 187 5.87 11.88 17.16
C LYS A 187 5.60 12.57 15.82
N VAL A 188 4.56 13.41 15.75
CA VAL A 188 4.25 14.21 14.54
C VAL A 188 5.43 15.08 14.12
N PHE A 189 6.08 15.75 15.08
CA PHE A 189 7.25 16.60 14.78
C PHE A 189 8.42 15.80 14.21
N TRP A 190 8.76 14.65 14.79
CA TRP A 190 9.82 13.79 14.26
C TRP A 190 9.53 13.33 12.82
N VAL A 191 8.27 13.03 12.51
CA VAL A 191 7.86 12.70 11.12
C VAL A 191 8.05 13.91 10.20
N LEU A 192 7.59 15.10 10.60
CA LEU A 192 7.78 16.34 9.82
C LEU A 192 9.26 16.65 9.59
N GLU A 193 10.11 16.49 10.60
CA GLU A 193 11.55 16.67 10.47
C GLU A 193 12.16 15.67 9.49
N SER A 194 11.76 14.40 9.54
CA SER A 194 12.19 13.38 8.57
C SER A 194 11.79 13.75 7.14
N LEU A 195 10.54 14.22 6.93
CA LEU A 195 10.07 14.68 5.63
C LEU A 195 10.86 15.92 5.14
N ALA A 196 11.15 16.87 6.01
CA ALA A 196 12.01 18.01 5.70
C ALA A 196 13.43 17.57 5.29
N LYS A 197 14.04 16.64 6.03
CA LYS A 197 15.35 16.07 5.68
C LYS A 197 15.32 15.35 4.32
N ILE A 198 14.25 14.62 3.99
CA ILE A 198 14.08 13.98 2.66
C ILE A 198 14.10 15.03 1.54
N VAL A 199 13.39 16.14 1.71
CA VAL A 199 13.39 17.25 0.74
C VAL A 199 14.78 17.85 0.60
N ALA A 200 15.45 18.12 1.73
CA ALA A 200 16.80 18.67 1.75
C ALA A 200 17.83 17.76 1.02
N VAL A 201 17.84 16.46 1.32
CA VAL A 201 18.72 15.46 0.68
C VAL A 201 18.44 15.33 -0.82
N THR A 202 17.16 15.47 -1.22
CA THR A 202 16.79 15.47 -2.64
C THR A 202 17.36 16.69 -3.38
N ASN A 203 17.47 17.83 -2.70
CA ASN A 203 17.99 19.08 -3.25
C ASN A 203 19.51 19.25 -3.14
N GLU A 204 20.19 18.41 -2.35
CA GLU A 204 21.63 18.49 -2.12
C GLU A 204 22.46 18.42 -3.42
N GLY A 205 23.61 19.10 -3.48
CA GLY A 205 24.53 19.04 -4.61
C GLY A 205 24.08 19.80 -5.87
N VAL A 206 23.02 20.60 -5.80
CA VAL A 206 22.65 21.53 -6.87
C VAL A 206 23.22 22.91 -6.57
N GLU A 207 24.05 23.43 -7.47
CA GLU A 207 24.71 24.74 -7.32
C GLU A 207 23.74 25.90 -7.53
N ASP A 208 22.80 25.75 -8.47
CA ASP A 208 21.80 26.77 -8.79
C ASP A 208 20.55 26.61 -7.93
N ARG A 209 20.43 27.47 -6.91
CA ARG A 209 19.29 27.50 -5.99
C ARG A 209 17.97 27.93 -6.64
N PHE A 210 17.98 28.47 -7.86
CA PHE A 210 16.76 28.73 -8.64
C PHE A 210 16.31 27.50 -9.46
N ASN A 211 17.12 26.45 -9.48
CA ASN A 211 16.90 25.23 -10.24
C ASN A 211 16.96 23.98 -9.36
N LEU A 212 16.37 24.07 -8.16
CA LEU A 212 16.29 22.96 -7.24
C LEU A 212 15.43 21.81 -7.81
N PRO A 213 15.81 20.55 -7.54
CA PRO A 213 15.00 19.37 -7.87
C PRO A 213 13.56 19.52 -7.40
N ILE A 214 13.37 19.82 -6.12
CA ILE A 214 12.11 20.22 -5.50
C ILE A 214 12.19 21.73 -5.25
N HIS A 215 11.34 22.50 -5.92
CA HIS A 215 11.37 23.96 -5.82
C HIS A 215 10.12 24.53 -5.14
N ASN A 216 9.01 23.78 -5.07
CA ASN A 216 7.83 24.18 -4.32
C ASN A 216 7.29 23.00 -3.49
N LEU A 217 7.05 23.24 -2.22
CA LEU A 217 6.45 22.32 -1.25
C LEU A 217 5.01 22.77 -1.00
N GLU A 218 4.06 22.05 -1.59
CA GLU A 218 2.64 22.38 -1.56
C GLU A 218 1.96 21.86 -0.29
N LEU A 219 2.36 20.68 0.20
CA LEU A 219 1.76 20.03 1.37
C LEU A 219 2.77 19.13 2.08
N MET A 220 2.91 19.30 3.40
CA MET A 220 3.56 18.34 4.29
C MET A 220 2.55 17.87 5.35
N GLY A 221 1.83 16.79 5.05
CA GLY A 221 0.76 16.24 5.89
C GLY A 221 1.22 15.03 6.70
N VAL A 222 0.87 15.01 8.00
CA VAL A 222 1.09 13.89 8.91
C VAL A 222 -0.20 13.61 9.69
N GLY A 223 -0.57 12.34 9.82
CA GLY A 223 -1.77 11.89 10.53
C GLY A 223 -3.01 11.82 9.62
N PRO A 224 -4.09 11.14 10.09
CA PRO A 224 -5.22 10.77 9.24
C PRO A 224 -5.96 11.97 8.64
N GLU A 225 -6.04 13.09 9.35
CA GLU A 225 -6.75 14.30 8.88
C GLU A 225 -6.09 14.94 7.64
N ARG A 226 -4.78 14.77 7.45
CA ARG A 226 -4.02 15.41 6.36
C ARG A 226 -3.43 14.41 5.37
N ALA A 227 -3.23 13.19 5.81
CA ALA A 227 -2.79 12.09 4.98
C ALA A 227 -3.95 11.31 4.35
N SER A 228 -5.18 11.46 4.86
CA SER A 228 -6.34 10.96 4.12
C SER A 228 -6.41 11.69 2.79
N VAL A 229 -6.26 10.91 1.73
CA VAL A 229 -6.74 11.31 0.42
C VAL A 229 -8.22 10.97 0.41
N ASP A 230 -9.05 11.85 -0.14
CA ASP A 230 -10.46 11.55 -0.35
C ASP A 230 -10.57 10.16 -0.97
N ALA A 231 -11.09 9.20 -0.19
CA ALA A 231 -11.03 7.78 -0.51
C ALA A 231 -11.70 7.44 -1.86
N GLY A 232 -12.51 8.36 -2.40
CA GLY A 232 -13.13 8.27 -3.71
C GLY A 232 -12.16 8.33 -4.90
N GLU A 233 -10.92 8.79 -4.71
CA GLU A 233 -9.98 9.01 -5.82
C GLU A 233 -8.90 7.93 -5.97
N TRP A 234 -8.80 6.97 -5.05
CA TRP A 234 -7.85 5.84 -5.11
C TRP A 234 -8.42 4.59 -5.77
N ALA A 235 -9.50 4.70 -6.55
CA ALA A 235 -9.98 3.62 -7.41
C ALA A 235 -9.02 3.39 -8.61
N VAL A 236 -7.76 3.08 -8.31
CA VAL A 236 -6.81 2.53 -9.27
C VAL A 236 -7.29 1.11 -9.57
N SER A 237 -7.73 0.91 -10.82
CA SER A 237 -8.24 -0.34 -11.34
C SER A 237 -7.22 -1.47 -11.15
N GLY A 238 -7.47 -2.38 -10.22
CA GLY A 238 -6.64 -3.59 -10.05
C GLY A 238 -6.48 -4.05 -8.61
N LEU A 239 -6.68 -3.17 -7.63
CA LEU A 239 -6.81 -3.54 -6.22
C LEU A 239 -8.26 -3.31 -5.79
N GLU A 240 -9.17 -4.18 -6.25
CA GLU A 240 -10.53 -4.30 -5.70
C GLU A 240 -10.55 -4.97 -4.31
N GLY A 241 -9.46 -4.90 -3.56
CA GLY A 241 -9.56 -4.91 -2.12
C GLY A 241 -9.82 -3.48 -1.73
N LYS A 242 -10.98 -3.18 -1.13
CA LYS A 242 -11.11 -1.99 -0.28
C LYS A 242 -9.80 -1.91 0.51
N ALA A 243 -8.95 -0.93 0.20
CA ALA A 243 -7.97 -0.48 1.15
C ALA A 243 -8.83 0.14 2.25
N ASP A 244 -9.29 -0.72 3.15
CA ASP A 244 -9.96 -0.35 4.37
C ASP A 244 -8.85 0.30 5.21
N LEU A 245 -8.49 1.54 4.84
CA LEU A 245 -7.66 2.44 5.63
C LEU A 245 -8.29 2.67 7.03
N GLY A 246 -9.48 2.11 7.30
CA GLY A 246 -10.13 2.07 8.60
C GLY A 246 -9.57 1.04 9.58
N GLN A 247 -8.79 0.04 9.14
CA GLN A 247 -8.00 -0.79 10.06
C GLN A 247 -6.52 -0.50 9.86
N GLU A 248 -5.99 0.38 10.71
CA GLU A 248 -4.54 0.56 10.87
C GLU A 248 -3.91 -0.82 11.09
N PRO A 249 -2.93 -1.25 10.27
CA PRO A 249 -2.29 -2.53 10.49
C PRO A 249 -1.62 -2.48 11.86
N GLU A 250 -2.17 -3.19 12.84
CA GLU A 250 -1.56 -3.28 14.17
C GLU A 250 -0.27 -4.11 14.08
N VAL A 251 0.83 -3.44 13.77
CA VAL A 251 2.17 -4.01 13.92
C VAL A 251 2.58 -3.78 15.35
N SER A 252 2.45 -4.81 16.19
CA SER A 252 2.82 -4.73 17.60
C SER A 252 4.23 -4.16 17.78
N GLY A 253 4.36 -3.09 18.58
CA GLY A 253 5.64 -2.44 18.87
C GLY A 253 6.02 -1.27 17.96
N TYR A 254 5.17 -0.90 17.00
CA TYR A 254 5.39 0.27 16.15
C TYR A 254 4.14 1.16 16.12
N ASP A 255 4.34 2.46 16.25
CA ASP A 255 3.35 3.46 15.91
C ASP A 255 3.43 3.76 14.40
N ILE A 256 2.28 3.70 13.73
CA ILE A 256 2.18 3.97 12.30
C ILE A 256 1.58 5.35 12.09
N TRP A 257 2.30 6.17 11.31
CA TRP A 257 1.89 7.53 11.00
C TRP A 257 1.66 7.66 9.49
N PRO A 258 0.41 7.86 9.04
CA PRO A 258 0.16 8.11 7.63
C PRO A 258 0.74 9.48 7.26
N VAL A 259 1.38 9.56 6.10
CA VAL A 259 2.01 10.78 5.61
C VAL A 259 1.61 11.08 4.18
N ARG A 260 1.62 12.37 3.84
CA ARG A 260 1.36 12.88 2.51
C ARG A 260 2.30 14.03 2.22
N LEU A 261 3.07 13.91 1.14
CA LEU A 261 4.02 14.92 0.68
C LEU A 261 3.66 15.33 -0.74
N ARG A 262 3.21 16.58 -0.94
CA ARG A 262 2.96 17.14 -2.28
C ARG A 262 4.02 18.16 -2.60
N VAL A 263 4.79 17.91 -3.65
CA VAL A 263 5.92 18.73 -4.07
C VAL A 263 5.87 18.98 -5.57
N ARG A 264 6.24 20.18 -6.01
CA ARG A 264 6.52 20.43 -7.43
C ARG A 264 8.00 20.21 -7.68
N MET A 265 8.29 19.34 -8.64
CA MET A 265 9.65 18.95 -8.95
C MET A 265 9.85 18.64 -10.44
N ASP A 266 11.10 18.60 -10.87
CA ASP A 266 11.46 18.01 -12.16
C ASP A 266 11.50 16.48 -12.04
N LEU A 267 10.71 15.79 -12.87
CA LEU A 267 10.51 14.33 -12.81
C LEU A 267 11.80 13.53 -12.97
N LYS A 268 12.85 14.10 -13.58
CA LYS A 268 14.16 13.43 -13.67
C LYS A 268 14.78 13.15 -12.30
N TYR A 269 14.36 13.88 -11.26
CA TYR A 269 14.81 13.68 -9.88
C TYR A 269 13.87 12.81 -9.04
N LEU A 270 12.79 12.26 -9.61
CA LEU A 270 11.85 11.41 -8.87
C LEU A 270 12.55 10.23 -8.19
N ASN A 271 13.45 9.55 -8.92
CA ASN A 271 14.21 8.43 -8.37
C ASN A 271 15.06 8.85 -7.17
N ARG A 272 15.59 10.09 -7.17
CA ARG A 272 16.35 10.63 -6.05
C ARG A 272 15.46 10.86 -4.84
N LEU A 273 14.26 11.41 -5.04
CA LEU A 273 13.28 11.59 -3.97
C LEU A 273 12.88 10.24 -3.36
N LEU A 274 12.53 9.25 -4.17
CA LEU A 274 12.16 7.91 -3.68
C LEU A 274 13.33 7.21 -2.96
N THR A 275 14.56 7.43 -3.44
CA THR A 275 15.77 6.94 -2.76
C THR A 275 15.97 7.64 -1.42
N ALA A 276 15.72 8.95 -1.33
CA ALA A 276 15.76 9.69 -0.07
C ALA A 276 14.69 9.20 0.91
N CYS A 277 13.46 8.89 0.44
CA CYS A 277 12.41 8.27 1.23
C CYS A 277 12.82 6.90 1.78
N ALA A 278 13.43 6.03 0.97
CA ALA A 278 13.90 4.72 1.44
C ALA A 278 15.10 4.82 2.41
N ASN A 279 15.91 5.85 2.23
CA ASN A 279 17.12 6.09 3.03
C ASN A 279 16.90 6.97 4.26
N SER A 280 15.69 7.48 4.51
CA SER A 280 15.39 8.28 5.70
C SER A 280 15.63 7.52 7.00
N GLU A 281 15.96 8.25 8.07
CA GLU A 281 16.18 7.68 9.40
C GLU A 281 14.90 7.05 9.97
N LEU A 282 13.75 7.71 9.76
CA LEU A 282 12.43 7.12 9.97
C LEU A 282 11.98 6.48 8.66
N SER A 283 11.94 5.14 8.62
CA SER A 283 11.54 4.37 7.45
C SER A 283 10.17 4.82 6.92
N LEU A 284 10.16 5.38 5.71
CA LEU A 284 8.96 5.75 4.99
C LEU A 284 8.61 4.65 3.99
N ASP A 285 7.49 3.97 4.20
CA ASP A 285 6.92 3.03 3.24
C ASP A 285 6.00 3.79 2.28
N VAL A 286 6.43 3.91 1.03
CA VAL A 286 5.70 4.63 -0.01
C VAL A 286 4.65 3.70 -0.61
N THR A 287 3.38 3.96 -0.33
CA THR A 287 2.25 3.15 -0.81
C THR A 287 1.72 3.62 -2.15
N GLY A 288 1.93 4.90 -2.50
CA GLY A 288 1.62 5.39 -3.82
C GLY A 288 2.28 6.71 -4.17
N VAL A 289 2.42 6.91 -5.48
CA VAL A 289 2.95 8.13 -6.08
C VAL A 289 1.94 8.58 -7.14
N ARG A 290 1.49 9.83 -7.06
CA ARG A 290 0.58 10.46 -8.01
C ARG A 290 1.28 11.59 -8.73
N PHE A 291 0.90 11.78 -9.99
CA PHE A 291 1.39 12.86 -10.83
C PHE A 291 0.20 13.71 -11.26
N GLU A 292 0.19 14.95 -10.83
CA GLU A 292 -0.69 15.96 -11.37
C GLU A 292 0.15 16.75 -12.39
N HIS A 293 0.05 16.33 -13.65
CA HIS A 293 0.45 17.20 -14.73
C HIS A 293 -0.51 18.36 -14.72
N LEU A 294 0.02 19.60 -14.67
CA LEU A 294 -0.78 20.76 -15.04
C LEU A 294 -1.34 20.45 -16.42
N ASN A 295 -2.63 20.12 -16.49
CA ASN A 295 -3.34 20.03 -17.74
C ASN A 295 -3.14 21.39 -18.37
N ARG A 296 -2.26 21.43 -19.36
CA ARG A 296 -2.05 22.59 -20.20
C ARG A 296 -3.28 22.67 -21.12
N SER A 297 -4.47 22.86 -20.55
CA SER A 297 -5.51 23.58 -21.26
C SER A 297 -5.00 25.01 -21.31
N VAL A 298 -4.14 25.26 -22.31
CA VAL A 298 -4.09 26.58 -22.92
C VAL A 298 -5.49 26.77 -23.48
N GLU A 299 -6.41 27.28 -22.66
CA GLU A 299 -7.53 28.03 -23.20
C GLU A 299 -6.87 29.24 -23.86
N VAL A 300 -6.58 29.09 -25.16
CA VAL A 300 -6.49 30.24 -26.03
C VAL A 300 -7.89 30.83 -25.96
N GLU A 301 -8.05 31.85 -25.12
CA GLU A 301 -9.21 32.73 -25.16
C GLU A 301 -9.21 33.32 -26.57
N VAL A 302 -9.91 32.65 -27.48
CA VAL A 302 -10.24 33.21 -28.77
C VAL A 302 -11.18 34.35 -28.42
N GLU A 303 -10.69 35.60 -28.47
CA GLU A 303 -11.53 36.78 -28.38
C GLU A 303 -12.72 36.58 -29.32
N GLU A 304 -13.89 36.28 -28.76
CA GLU A 304 -15.10 36.29 -29.55
C GLU A 304 -15.28 37.73 -30.06
N PRO A 305 -15.41 37.94 -31.38
CA PRO A 305 -15.66 39.28 -31.89
C PRO A 305 -16.94 39.82 -31.25
N PRO A 306 -17.01 41.13 -30.95
CA PRO A 306 -18.08 41.71 -30.15
C PRO A 306 -19.45 41.40 -30.77
N SER A 307 -20.12 40.39 -30.24
CA SER A 307 -21.48 40.05 -30.63
C SER A 307 -22.38 41.15 -30.08
N ARG A 308 -22.90 41.95 -31.01
CA ARG A 308 -23.95 42.96 -30.77
C ARG A 308 -25.06 42.34 -29.94
N ARG A 309 -25.18 42.75 -28.68
CA ARG A 309 -26.35 42.46 -27.85
C ARG A 309 -27.59 43.08 -28.51
N PHE A 310 -28.42 42.21 -29.08
CA PHE A 310 -29.81 42.56 -29.41
C PHE A 310 -30.57 42.71 -28.09
N ASN A 311 -30.91 43.94 -27.78
CA ASN A 311 -31.80 44.30 -26.68
C ASN A 311 -33.23 43.88 -27.11
N VAL A 312 -33.70 42.73 -26.66
CA VAL A 312 -35.11 42.31 -26.81
C VAL A 312 -35.77 42.41 -25.46
N GLY A 313 -36.59 43.46 -25.33
CA GLY A 313 -37.45 43.70 -24.18
C GLY A 313 -38.64 42.75 -24.11
N GLY A 314 -39.19 42.66 -22.90
CA GLY A 314 -40.40 41.96 -22.53
C GLY A 314 -40.25 41.55 -21.06
N GLY A 315 -40.82 42.21 -20.06
CA GLY A 315 -42.16 42.76 -20.00
C GLY A 315 -43.03 41.78 -19.21
N PHE A 316 -42.93 41.76 -17.88
CA PHE A 316 -43.98 41.20 -17.04
C PHE A 316 -44.09 41.94 -15.69
N ARG A 317 -45.21 42.66 -15.56
CA ARG A 317 -45.72 43.27 -14.32
C ARG A 317 -46.41 42.19 -13.49
N GLY A 318 -46.12 42.14 -12.19
CA GLY A 318 -46.89 41.36 -11.21
C GLY A 318 -46.81 42.02 -9.83
N PHE A 319 -47.96 42.44 -9.33
CA PHE A 319 -48.22 43.26 -8.15
C PHE A 319 -47.89 42.60 -6.80
N GLY A 320 -47.53 43.43 -5.81
CA GLY A 320 -48.10 43.36 -4.45
C GLY A 320 -47.14 43.01 -3.32
N GLY A 321 -46.72 44.01 -2.55
CA GLY A 321 -46.07 43.81 -1.25
C GLY A 321 -45.28 45.03 -0.78
N ALA A 322 -45.98 45.99 -0.16
CA ALA A 322 -45.37 47.18 0.41
C ALA A 322 -44.56 46.84 1.67
N GLY A 323 -43.25 46.68 1.50
CA GLY A 323 -42.25 46.86 2.54
C GLY A 323 -41.15 47.78 1.99
N PRO A 324 -40.58 48.69 2.79
CA PRO A 324 -39.43 49.46 2.35
C PRO A 324 -38.31 48.48 1.98
N PRO A 325 -37.71 48.54 0.77
CA PRO A 325 -36.59 47.69 0.44
C PRO A 325 -35.45 48.08 1.37
N VAL A 326 -35.16 47.22 2.35
CA VAL A 326 -33.81 47.14 2.89
C VAL A 326 -32.97 46.73 1.70
N GLN A 327 -32.31 47.70 1.05
CA GLN A 327 -31.29 47.39 0.07
C GLN A 327 -30.30 46.49 0.81
N PRO A 328 -30.13 45.20 0.44
CA PRO A 328 -28.92 44.52 0.85
C PRO A 328 -27.83 45.43 0.31
N ARG A 329 -27.02 45.98 1.23
CA ARG A 329 -25.75 46.59 0.89
C ARG A 329 -24.98 45.44 0.27
N VAL A 330 -25.14 45.27 -1.04
CA VAL A 330 -24.25 44.49 -1.88
C VAL A 330 -22.95 45.24 -1.68
N ALA A 331 -22.18 44.80 -0.69
CA ALA A 331 -20.76 45.07 -0.69
C ALA A 331 -20.36 44.63 -2.09
N GLU A 332 -19.99 45.60 -2.93
CA GLU A 332 -19.22 45.34 -4.13
C GLU A 332 -18.07 44.48 -3.62
N ALA A 333 -18.24 43.17 -3.76
CA ALA A 333 -17.15 42.23 -3.62
C ALA A 333 -16.23 42.67 -4.74
N GLU A 334 -15.21 43.45 -4.38
CA GLU A 334 -14.08 43.73 -5.23
C GLU A 334 -13.74 42.37 -5.83
N LYS A 335 -14.00 42.28 -7.14
CA LYS A 335 -13.54 41.16 -7.94
C LYS A 335 -12.03 41.26 -7.82
N GLU A 336 -11.44 40.58 -6.84
CA GLU A 336 -10.01 40.40 -6.78
C GLU A 336 -9.63 39.80 -8.12
N GLU A 337 -9.01 40.61 -8.97
CA GLU A 337 -8.46 40.14 -10.22
C GLU A 337 -7.56 38.95 -9.85
N PRO A 338 -7.75 37.79 -10.49
CA PRO A 338 -6.96 36.61 -10.17
C PRO A 338 -5.50 36.98 -10.33
N LYS A 339 -4.77 37.05 -9.20
CA LYS A 339 -3.34 37.38 -9.20
C LYS A 339 -2.68 36.49 -10.26
N PRO A 340 -1.92 37.06 -11.21
CA PRO A 340 -1.30 36.28 -12.26
C PRO A 340 -0.48 35.17 -11.61
N SER A 341 -0.94 33.93 -11.77
CA SER A 341 -0.27 32.77 -11.21
C SER A 341 1.05 32.63 -11.95
N VAL A 342 2.15 32.83 -11.22
CA VAL A 342 3.49 32.56 -11.76
C VAL A 342 3.45 31.11 -12.28
N PRO A 343 3.81 30.86 -13.56
CA PRO A 343 3.73 29.52 -14.12
C PRO A 343 4.58 28.60 -13.27
N SER A 344 3.91 27.75 -12.49
CA SER A 344 4.56 26.86 -11.55
C SER A 344 5.39 25.87 -12.36
N ARG A 345 6.70 25.91 -12.14
CA ARG A 345 7.65 25.03 -12.80
C ARG A 345 7.39 23.58 -12.34
N GLY A 346 7.78 22.60 -13.16
CA GLY A 346 7.76 21.20 -12.78
C GLY A 346 6.38 20.53 -12.75
N THR A 347 6.40 19.24 -12.44
CA THR A 347 5.20 18.41 -12.25
C THR A 347 4.89 18.35 -10.76
N LEU A 348 3.60 18.43 -10.41
CA LEU A 348 3.17 18.20 -9.05
C LEU A 348 3.21 16.69 -8.78
N VAL A 349 4.08 16.28 -7.87
CA VAL A 349 4.26 14.90 -7.43
C VAL A 349 3.70 14.79 -6.02
N GLU A 350 2.82 13.83 -5.82
CA GLU A 350 2.26 13.53 -4.51
C GLU A 350 2.71 12.12 -4.10
N ILE A 351 3.36 12.03 -2.94
CA ILE A 351 3.77 10.78 -2.31
C ILE A 351 2.87 10.56 -1.10
N VAL A 352 2.27 9.37 -1.03
CA VAL A 352 1.49 8.91 0.12
C VAL A 352 2.14 7.64 0.65
N GLY A 353 2.15 7.52 1.98
CA GLY A 353 2.82 6.40 2.64
C GLY A 353 2.60 6.36 4.13
N PHE A 354 3.38 5.51 4.79
CA PHE A 354 3.37 5.32 6.23
C PHE A 354 4.79 5.45 6.79
N VAL A 355 4.91 6.13 7.93
CA VAL A 355 6.14 6.17 8.72
C VAL A 355 5.95 5.31 9.95
N TYR A 356 6.89 4.39 10.17
CA TYR A 356 6.91 3.51 11.33
C TYR A 356 7.85 4.07 12.38
N ILE A 357 7.35 4.35 13.58
CA ILE A 357 8.16 4.76 14.72
C ILE A 357 8.12 3.61 15.73
N ALA A 358 9.29 3.11 16.15
CA ALA A 358 9.33 2.10 17.20
C ALA A 358 8.74 2.66 18.50
N ASP A 359 7.93 1.87 19.21
CA ASP A 359 7.40 2.27 20.52
C ASP A 359 8.55 2.52 21.49
N GLU A 360 8.44 3.56 22.31
CA GLU A 360 9.46 3.96 23.29
C GLU A 360 9.73 2.83 24.30
N GLN A 361 8.71 2.05 24.65
CA GLN A 361 8.90 0.87 25.50
C GLN A 361 9.70 -0.22 24.79
N LEU A 362 9.37 -0.50 23.52
CA LEU A 362 10.12 -1.44 22.70
C LEU A 362 11.57 -1.01 22.53
N LEU A 363 11.81 0.29 22.32
CA LEU A 363 13.15 0.89 22.28
C LEU A 363 13.92 0.61 23.57
N LYS A 364 13.33 0.89 24.74
CA LYS A 364 13.98 0.69 26.04
C LYS A 364 14.25 -0.80 26.31
N ASP A 365 13.28 -1.66 26.05
CA ASP A 365 13.41 -3.10 26.28
C ASP A 365 14.42 -3.75 25.33
N GLU A 366 14.44 -3.37 24.05
CA GLU A 366 15.43 -3.87 23.08
C GLU A 366 16.84 -3.33 23.33
N LEU A 367 16.99 -2.07 23.72
CA LEU A 367 18.30 -1.50 24.09
C LEU A 367 18.86 -2.12 25.38
N ALA A 368 17.99 -2.55 26.29
CA ALA A 368 18.40 -3.23 27.52
C ALA A 368 18.82 -4.69 27.31
N LYS A 369 18.37 -5.33 26.22
CA LYS A 369 18.76 -6.72 25.90
C LYS A 369 20.23 -6.74 25.43
N PRO A 370 21.08 -7.65 25.97
CA PRO A 370 22.41 -7.84 25.43
C PRO A 370 22.30 -8.27 23.97
N ALA A 371 23.06 -7.63 23.07
CA ALA A 371 23.07 -7.98 21.66
C ALA A 371 23.26 -9.50 21.51
N PRO A 372 22.39 -10.19 20.74
CA PRO A 372 22.53 -11.62 20.56
C PRO A 372 23.94 -11.91 20.02
N PRO A 373 24.62 -12.96 20.51
CA PRO A 373 25.94 -13.28 20.01
C PRO A 373 25.83 -13.46 18.51
N VAL A 374 26.52 -12.60 17.76
CA VAL A 374 26.61 -12.70 16.30
C VAL A 374 27.29 -14.02 16.04
N LYS A 375 26.51 -15.08 15.82
CA LYS A 375 27.03 -16.32 15.24
C LYS A 375 27.49 -15.90 13.86
N GLU A 376 28.80 -15.68 13.71
CA GLU A 376 29.44 -15.48 12.41
C GLU A 376 28.81 -16.50 11.49
N ALA A 377 28.13 -16.01 10.46
CA ALA A 377 27.40 -16.85 9.53
C ALA A 377 28.40 -17.90 9.03
N THR A 378 28.25 -19.15 9.50
CA THR A 378 29.13 -20.23 9.10
C THR A 378 29.11 -20.20 7.58
N PRO A 379 30.25 -19.96 6.89
CA PRO A 379 30.25 -19.79 5.45
C PRO A 379 29.53 -21.00 4.88
N VAL A 380 28.41 -20.75 4.18
CA VAL A 380 27.64 -21.79 3.54
C VAL A 380 28.61 -22.49 2.62
N LYS A 381 29.07 -23.68 3.06
CA LYS A 381 30.02 -24.49 2.32
C LYS A 381 29.31 -24.77 1.00
N ALA A 382 29.74 -24.10 -0.06
CA ALA A 382 29.17 -24.24 -1.39
C ALA A 382 29.11 -25.74 -1.67
N SER A 383 27.90 -26.29 -1.71
CA SER A 383 27.73 -27.70 -2.05
C SER A 383 28.29 -27.85 -3.45
N ALA A 384 29.37 -28.63 -3.56
CA ALA A 384 29.99 -28.93 -4.84
C ALA A 384 28.89 -29.40 -5.81
N PRO A 385 28.91 -28.95 -7.08
CA PRO A 385 27.93 -29.36 -8.06
C PRO A 385 27.87 -30.89 -8.11
N ALA A 386 26.68 -31.44 -7.87
CA ALA A 386 26.44 -32.87 -7.89
C ALA A 386 26.93 -33.43 -9.23
N GLN A 387 27.87 -34.38 -9.16
CA GLN A 387 28.31 -35.12 -10.33
C GLN A 387 27.08 -35.82 -10.95
N PRO A 388 26.92 -35.79 -12.29
CA PRO A 388 25.82 -36.48 -12.95
C PRO A 388 25.94 -37.98 -12.70
N ALA A 389 24.89 -38.53 -12.07
CA ALA A 389 24.80 -39.96 -11.81
C ALA A 389 24.73 -40.75 -13.12
N GLU A 390 25.61 -41.73 -13.22
CA GLU A 390 25.70 -42.72 -14.28
C GLU A 390 24.39 -43.52 -14.40
N PRO A 391 23.87 -43.80 -15.62
CA PRO A 391 22.62 -44.52 -15.78
C PRO A 391 22.77 -46.00 -15.39
N ALA A 392 22.20 -46.35 -14.24
CA ALA A 392 22.10 -47.73 -13.78
C ALA A 392 21.23 -48.57 -14.74
N LYS A 393 21.78 -49.70 -15.16
CA LYS A 393 21.15 -50.71 -16.03
C LYS A 393 19.82 -51.20 -15.45
N ALA A 394 18.80 -51.23 -16.31
CA ALA A 394 17.49 -51.79 -16.03
C ALA A 394 17.58 -53.29 -15.68
N ALA A 395 17.32 -53.62 -14.41
CA ALA A 395 17.04 -54.98 -13.98
C ALA A 395 15.53 -55.24 -14.05
N ALA A 396 15.16 -56.29 -14.77
CA ALA A 396 13.78 -56.73 -14.99
C ALA A 396 13.10 -57.11 -13.66
N PHE A 397 12.02 -56.41 -13.32
CA PHE A 397 11.21 -56.65 -12.14
C PHE A 397 10.11 -57.67 -12.48
N GLN A 398 10.26 -58.91 -12.03
CA GLN A 398 9.19 -59.92 -12.10
C GLN A 398 8.12 -59.61 -11.04
N ARG A 399 6.86 -59.54 -11.46
CA ARG A 399 5.70 -59.38 -10.57
C ARG A 399 5.36 -60.72 -9.90
N PRO A 400 5.18 -60.79 -8.57
CA PRO A 400 4.53 -61.92 -7.95
C PRO A 400 3.01 -61.75 -7.99
N ASP A 401 2.32 -62.84 -8.35
CA ASP A 401 0.86 -62.98 -8.29
C ASP A 401 0.34 -62.75 -6.87
N ARG A 402 -0.77 -62.01 -6.75
CA ARG A 402 -1.45 -61.80 -5.46
C ARG A 402 -2.93 -62.17 -5.57
N PRO A 403 -3.46 -62.98 -4.64
CA PRO A 403 -4.83 -63.47 -4.68
C PRO A 403 -5.84 -62.41 -4.23
N GLN A 404 -7.04 -62.47 -4.82
CA GLN A 404 -8.18 -61.63 -4.50
C GLN A 404 -8.80 -62.07 -3.17
N THR A 405 -9.04 -61.13 -2.26
CA THR A 405 -9.96 -61.32 -1.13
C THR A 405 -10.98 -60.19 -1.12
N THR A 406 -12.24 -60.57 -1.28
CA THR A 406 -13.42 -59.72 -1.16
C THR A 406 -13.72 -59.45 0.31
N LYS A 407 -13.72 -58.17 0.72
CA LYS A 407 -14.33 -57.73 1.98
C LYS A 407 -15.38 -56.66 1.70
N THR A 408 -16.60 -57.00 2.10
CA THR A 408 -17.82 -56.20 2.10
C THR A 408 -17.68 -55.01 3.04
N PHE A 409 -17.87 -53.79 2.54
CA PHE A 409 -17.79 -52.56 3.33
C PHE A 409 -19.21 -52.08 3.68
N ARG A 410 -19.55 -52.04 4.98
CA ARG A 410 -20.77 -51.43 5.52
C ARG A 410 -20.59 -49.91 5.59
N ARG A 411 -21.64 -49.20 5.17
CA ARG A 411 -21.76 -47.73 5.15
C ARG A 411 -22.12 -47.22 6.55
N PRO A 412 -21.45 -46.20 7.12
CA PRO A 412 -21.95 -45.52 8.32
C PRO A 412 -22.92 -44.39 7.97
N GLU A 413 -23.96 -44.26 8.79
CA GLU A 413 -24.97 -43.20 8.79
C GLU A 413 -24.36 -41.82 9.06
N LEU A 414 -24.83 -40.81 8.32
CA LEU A 414 -24.60 -39.40 8.61
C LEU A 414 -25.54 -38.95 9.74
N ALA A 415 -24.97 -38.54 10.87
CA ALA A 415 -25.69 -37.77 11.88
C ALA A 415 -25.62 -36.27 11.55
N SER A 416 -26.79 -35.65 11.49
CA SER A 416 -27.05 -34.23 11.25
C SER A 416 -26.55 -33.32 12.38
N ARG A 417 -25.86 -32.22 12.02
CA ARG A 417 -25.44 -31.12 12.90
C ARG A 417 -26.62 -30.15 13.16
N PRO A 418 -26.82 -29.65 14.38
CA PRO A 418 -27.82 -28.62 14.66
C PRO A 418 -27.30 -27.20 14.41
N GLU A 419 -28.22 -26.34 13.97
CA GLU A 419 -28.07 -24.92 13.67
C GLU A 419 -27.82 -24.07 14.92
N ASN A 420 -26.87 -23.15 14.84
CA ASN A 420 -26.61 -22.14 15.87
C ASN A 420 -27.53 -20.92 15.65
N ARG A 421 -28.45 -20.67 16.58
CA ARG A 421 -29.22 -19.43 16.73
C ARG A 421 -28.37 -18.37 17.42
N LEU A 422 -28.10 -17.25 16.74
CA LEU A 422 -27.64 -16.02 17.37
C LEU A 422 -28.85 -15.25 17.95
N ARG A 423 -28.75 -14.89 19.22
CA ARG A 423 -29.72 -14.12 19.99
C ARG A 423 -29.16 -12.71 20.15
N CYS A 424 -29.84 -11.70 19.60
CA CYS A 424 -29.61 -10.29 19.94
C CYS A 424 -30.27 -10.01 21.30
N GLU A 425 -29.49 -9.49 22.26
CA GLU A 425 -30.02 -8.77 23.40
C GLU A 425 -29.76 -7.27 23.18
N GLN A 426 -30.86 -6.51 23.18
CA GLN A 426 -30.87 -5.07 23.35
C GLN A 426 -30.90 -4.79 24.85
N SER A 427 -30.03 -3.91 25.36
CA SER A 427 -30.16 -3.34 26.69
C SER A 427 -30.67 -1.90 26.59
N SER A 428 -31.68 -1.61 27.41
CA SER A 428 -32.18 -0.30 27.78
C SER A 428 -31.18 0.54 28.56
#